data_AF-A0A8K0TDV0-F1
#
_entry.id   AF-A0A8K0TDV0-F1
#
_cell.length_a   1.000
_cell.length_b   1.000
_cell.length_c   1.000
_cell.angle_alpha   90.00
_cell.angle_beta   90.00
_cell.angle_gamma   90.00
#
_symmetry.space_group_name_H-M   'P 1'
#
loop_
_entity.id
_entity.type
_entity.pdbx_description
1 polymer ?
#
loop_
_entity_poly.entity_id
_entity_poly.type
_entity_poly.pdbx_seq_one_letter_code
_entity_poly.pdbx_strand_id
1 'polypeptide(L)'
;MGSQLTGNSPENGWVVQKFGGTSVGKFPDKIATDIVRASLSHHRVVVVCSARSTGKKAEGTTSRLLGIFNKLKAIAAATNDDEAQNRIMEEAKSLILDISNEHVVAVHTFIRDPKLQAALAQEIESECQELTEYIVAARRFNLEVNSRSKDRVISFGEKLSCRFMATLLRDHGVAAEYVDLSDTFHYDASARLDLAFYEEASGVLAKKLAACESRVPVVTGFFGNVPGSLIDGDIGRGYTDLCAALCAVGLKADELQVWKEVDGIFTADPTKVPTARLLSSITPSEAAELTFYGSEVIHHLTMDQVIHANPPIPIRIKNVKNPSGVGTIVIPDPVLAAGHQIQRSVWSDPAARRKPKRPTAVTIKDKISVINVHSNKRSISHGFFARVFSILDKHQISVDLISTSEVHVSMAIHAGNAEPGHFDKARTELEECGDVSILHDMAILSLVGAEMKNMRGIAGRMFSTLGEHQINLEMISQGASEINISCVIDARDATRAMNVLHTHLFTFLD
;
A
#
# COMPACT_ATOMS: atom_id res chain seq x y z
N MET A 1 -23.22 5.73 36.47
CA MET A 1 -21.99 5.21 37.07
C MET A 1 -20.89 5.40 36.04
N GLY A 2 -19.96 6.33 36.25
CA GLY A 2 -18.93 6.63 35.26
C GLY A 2 -17.96 5.46 35.16
N SER A 3 -17.98 4.74 34.04
CA SER A 3 -16.94 3.73 33.78
C SER A 3 -15.61 4.48 33.67
N GLN A 4 -14.66 4.11 34.53
CA GLN A 4 -13.29 4.63 34.44
C GLN A 4 -12.75 4.29 33.05
N LEU A 5 -12.45 5.32 32.25
CA LEU A 5 -11.93 5.12 30.91
C LEU A 5 -10.51 4.54 31.01
N THR A 6 -10.26 3.48 30.25
CA THR A 6 -8.94 2.86 30.12
C THR A 6 -8.09 3.64 29.12
N GLY A 7 -6.82 3.88 29.43
CA GLY A 7 -5.91 4.68 28.60
C GLY A 7 -4.50 4.10 28.56
N ASN A 8 -3.61 4.81 27.88
CA ASN A 8 -2.20 4.51 27.80
C ASN A 8 -1.52 4.64 29.18
N SER A 9 -0.82 3.57 29.59
CA SER A 9 -0.03 3.56 30.82
C SER A 9 1.44 3.85 30.54
N PRO A 10 2.10 4.76 31.28
CA PRO A 10 3.49 5.16 31.02
C PRO A 10 4.52 4.02 31.21
N GLU A 11 4.19 2.95 31.92
CA GLU A 11 5.08 1.79 32.13
C GLU A 11 5.23 0.88 30.90
N ASN A 12 4.30 0.96 29.93
CA ASN A 12 4.27 0.06 28.79
C ASN A 12 5.01 0.65 27.58
N GLY A 13 5.55 -0.21 26.70
CA GLY A 13 6.12 0.21 25.43
C GLY A 13 5.06 0.58 24.38
N TRP A 14 5.44 1.31 23.34
CA TRP A 14 4.49 1.81 22.32
C TRP A 14 4.26 0.78 21.22
N VAL A 15 3.00 0.65 20.78
CA VAL A 15 2.60 -0.08 19.59
C VAL A 15 1.74 0.83 18.73
N VAL A 16 2.10 0.98 17.46
CA VAL A 16 1.29 1.73 16.49
C VAL A 16 0.41 0.76 15.71
N GLN A 17 -0.89 0.97 15.70
CA GLN A 17 -1.88 0.11 15.05
C GLN A 17 -2.53 0.82 13.88
N LYS A 18 -2.22 0.38 12.67
CA LYS A 18 -2.80 0.92 11.44
C LYS A 18 -3.97 0.06 10.98
N PHE A 19 -5.11 0.69 10.70
CA PHE A 19 -6.30 0.04 10.16
C PHE A 19 -6.61 0.53 8.74
N GLY A 20 -6.81 -0.43 7.83
CA GLY A 20 -7.26 -0.14 6.47
C GLY A 20 -8.72 0.30 6.40
N GLY A 21 -9.10 0.97 5.31
CA GLY A 21 -10.45 1.53 5.15
C GLY A 21 -11.58 0.51 5.22
N THR A 22 -11.37 -0.68 4.65
CA THR A 22 -12.37 -1.77 4.72
C THR A 22 -12.46 -2.38 6.12
N SER A 23 -11.34 -2.43 6.86
CA SER A 23 -11.31 -2.87 8.26
C SER A 23 -12.15 -1.94 9.13
N VAL A 24 -11.96 -0.62 8.99
CA VAL A 24 -12.73 0.39 9.74
C VAL A 24 -14.21 0.39 9.34
N GLY A 25 -14.53 0.09 8.08
CA GLY A 25 -15.91 0.05 7.61
C GLY A 25 -16.70 -1.17 8.06
N LYS A 26 -16.08 -2.36 8.07
CA LYS A 26 -16.78 -3.63 8.32
C LYS A 26 -16.65 -4.15 9.75
N PHE A 27 -15.54 -3.85 10.43
CA PHE A 27 -15.21 -4.42 11.73
C PHE A 27 -14.87 -3.37 12.81
N PRO A 28 -15.55 -2.21 12.89
CA PRO A 28 -15.17 -1.16 13.83
C PRO A 28 -15.33 -1.60 15.31
N ASP A 29 -16.37 -2.36 15.66
CA ASP A 29 -16.56 -2.87 17.03
C ASP A 29 -15.45 -3.82 17.47
N LYS A 30 -15.01 -4.71 16.57
CA LYS A 30 -13.88 -5.62 16.83
C LYS A 30 -12.58 -4.84 17.01
N ILE A 31 -12.38 -3.79 16.23
CA ILE A 31 -11.21 -2.90 16.38
C ILE A 31 -11.23 -2.26 17.77
N ALA A 32 -12.36 -1.69 18.19
CA ALA A 32 -12.46 -1.02 19.48
C ALA A 32 -12.28 -1.99 20.67
N THR A 33 -12.97 -3.13 20.64
CA THR A 33 -13.06 -4.06 21.79
C THR A 33 -11.95 -5.10 21.80
N ASP A 34 -11.78 -5.84 20.70
CA ASP A 34 -10.93 -7.04 20.67
C ASP A 34 -9.46 -6.70 20.36
N ILE A 35 -9.20 -5.52 19.80
CA ILE A 35 -7.87 -5.11 19.36
C ILE A 35 -7.32 -3.99 20.23
N VAL A 36 -7.89 -2.78 20.14
CA VAL A 36 -7.32 -1.59 20.80
C VAL A 36 -7.43 -1.74 22.31
N ARG A 37 -8.64 -1.99 22.84
CA ARG A 37 -8.84 -2.15 24.29
C ARG A 37 -8.05 -3.30 24.88
N ALA A 38 -7.96 -4.44 24.17
CA ALA A 38 -7.15 -5.57 24.60
C ALA A 38 -5.65 -5.22 24.66
N SER A 39 -5.16 -4.46 23.68
CA SER A 39 -3.74 -4.08 23.59
C SER A 39 -3.28 -3.13 24.69
N LEU A 40 -4.19 -2.29 25.23
CA LEU A 40 -3.88 -1.34 26.31
C LEU A 40 -3.42 -2.01 27.62
N SER A 41 -3.74 -3.29 27.81
CA SER A 41 -3.30 -4.05 28.98
C SER A 41 -1.78 -4.31 29.01
N HIS A 42 -1.12 -4.26 27.85
CA HIS A 42 0.30 -4.61 27.70
C HIS A 42 1.13 -3.54 26.99
N HIS A 43 0.49 -2.63 26.26
CA HIS A 43 1.15 -1.63 25.42
C HIS A 43 0.47 -0.27 25.54
N ARG A 44 1.23 0.80 25.26
CA ARG A 44 0.64 2.08 24.86
C ARG A 44 0.29 2.01 23.39
N VAL A 45 -0.90 2.44 23.01
CA VAL A 45 -1.44 2.30 21.66
C VAL A 45 -1.60 3.66 20.99
N VAL A 46 -1.19 3.73 19.72
CA VAL A 46 -1.57 4.77 18.77
C VAL A 46 -2.38 4.13 17.66
N VAL A 47 -3.53 4.72 17.31
CA VAL A 47 -4.39 4.21 16.24
C VAL A 47 -4.22 5.11 15.01
N VAL A 48 -3.91 4.53 13.85
CA VAL A 48 -3.84 5.25 12.57
C VAL A 48 -4.89 4.67 11.63
N CYS A 49 -5.79 5.52 11.13
CA CYS A 49 -6.92 5.06 10.31
C CYS A 49 -6.85 5.62 8.88
N SER A 50 -7.10 4.74 7.91
CA SER A 50 -7.46 5.16 6.55
C SER A 50 -8.94 5.58 6.48
N ALA A 51 -9.33 6.23 5.38
CA ALA A 51 -10.72 6.60 5.12
C ALA A 51 -11.62 5.35 5.03
N ARG A 52 -12.86 5.47 5.51
CA ARG A 52 -13.76 4.32 5.65
C ARG A 52 -14.21 3.77 4.28
N SER A 53 -14.44 2.45 4.23
CA SER A 53 -15.02 1.77 3.06
C SER A 53 -15.91 0.62 3.54
N THR A 54 -17.19 0.68 3.23
CA THR A 54 -18.20 -0.32 3.65
C THR A 54 -18.10 -1.63 2.86
N GLY A 55 -17.65 -1.57 1.60
CA GLY A 55 -17.58 -2.72 0.70
C GLY A 55 -16.17 -2.98 0.16
N LYS A 56 -15.99 -2.70 -1.13
CA LYS A 56 -14.70 -2.82 -1.83
C LYS A 56 -13.95 -1.50 -1.76
N LYS A 57 -12.61 -1.56 -1.75
CA LYS A 57 -11.71 -0.39 -1.81
C LYS A 57 -12.07 0.58 -2.95
N ALA A 58 -12.54 0.05 -4.09
CA ALA A 58 -12.97 0.83 -5.25
C ALA A 58 -14.19 1.74 -5.00
N GLU A 59 -15.08 1.36 -4.08
CA GLU A 59 -16.31 2.10 -3.73
C GLU A 59 -16.17 2.89 -2.43
N GLY A 60 -14.96 2.88 -1.83
CA GLY A 60 -14.67 3.55 -0.57
C GLY A 60 -14.70 5.08 -0.67
N THR A 61 -14.72 5.73 0.50
CA THR A 61 -14.81 7.19 0.61
C THR A 61 -13.72 7.92 -0.17
N THR A 62 -12.46 7.46 -0.12
CA THR A 62 -11.36 8.05 -0.91
C THR A 62 -11.64 8.02 -2.42
N SER A 63 -12.22 6.95 -2.94
CA SER A 63 -12.55 6.84 -4.37
C SER A 63 -13.68 7.80 -4.76
N ARG A 64 -14.67 7.99 -3.90
CA ARG A 64 -15.73 8.99 -4.11
C ARG A 64 -15.19 10.42 -4.04
N LEU A 65 -14.27 10.70 -3.11
CA LEU A 65 -13.56 11.98 -3.00
C LEU A 65 -12.69 12.27 -4.23
N LEU A 66 -12.01 11.25 -4.77
CA LEU A 66 -11.33 11.35 -6.06
C LEU A 66 -12.30 11.63 -7.21
N GLY A 67 -13.49 11.02 -7.19
CA GLY A 67 -14.57 11.32 -8.13
C GLY A 67 -15.01 12.78 -8.06
N ILE A 68 -15.15 13.33 -6.85
CA ILE A 68 -15.45 14.75 -6.62
C ILE A 68 -14.32 15.65 -7.18
N PHE A 69 -13.06 15.30 -6.94
CA PHE A 69 -11.92 16.03 -7.50
C PHE A 69 -11.89 16.00 -9.04
N ASN A 70 -12.16 14.86 -9.66
CA ASN A 70 -12.23 14.74 -11.11
C ASN A 70 -13.37 15.59 -11.70
N LYS A 71 -14.51 15.67 -11.01
CA LYS A 71 -15.62 16.56 -11.37
C LYS A 71 -15.22 18.04 -11.25
N LEU A 72 -14.51 18.43 -10.19
CA LEU A 72 -13.92 19.76 -10.06
C LEU A 72 -12.98 20.11 -11.23
N LYS A 73 -12.11 19.17 -11.63
CA LYS A 73 -11.22 19.34 -12.79
C LYS A 73 -12.02 19.51 -14.10
N ALA A 74 -13.10 18.75 -14.26
CA ALA A 74 -14.00 18.89 -15.40
C ALA A 74 -14.72 20.25 -15.44
N ILE A 75 -15.13 20.78 -14.28
CA ILE A 75 -15.71 22.14 -14.17
C ILE A 75 -14.70 23.19 -14.62
N ALA A 76 -13.44 23.10 -14.16
CA ALA A 76 -12.39 24.02 -14.57
C ALA A 76 -12.07 23.96 -16.08
N ALA A 77 -12.29 22.80 -16.72
CA ALA A 77 -12.14 22.64 -18.16
C ALA A 77 -13.36 23.12 -18.98
N ALA A 78 -14.55 23.14 -18.39
CA ALA A 78 -15.82 23.52 -19.02
C ALA A 78 -16.11 25.03 -18.87
N THR A 79 -15.13 25.90 -19.10
CA THR A 79 -15.17 27.35 -18.82
C THR A 79 -16.27 28.14 -19.52
N ASN A 80 -16.93 27.60 -20.55
CA ASN A 80 -17.89 28.32 -21.40
C ASN A 80 -19.35 27.80 -21.33
N ASP A 81 -19.68 26.84 -20.44
CA ASP A 81 -21.04 26.29 -20.31
C ASP A 81 -21.48 26.26 -18.84
N ASP A 82 -22.16 27.33 -18.41
CA ASP A 82 -22.67 27.49 -17.04
C ASP A 82 -23.69 26.41 -16.65
N GLU A 83 -24.48 25.90 -17.59
CA GLU A 83 -25.42 24.82 -17.31
C GLU A 83 -24.70 23.49 -17.06
N ALA A 84 -23.69 23.17 -17.87
CA ALA A 84 -22.86 21.99 -17.64
C ALA A 84 -22.10 22.08 -16.32
N GLN A 85 -21.53 23.25 -15.98
CA GLN A 85 -20.88 23.45 -14.69
C GLN A 85 -21.84 23.25 -13.51
N ASN A 86 -23.06 23.77 -13.61
CA ASN A 86 -24.08 23.60 -12.57
C ASN A 86 -24.47 22.12 -12.40
N ARG A 87 -24.64 21.37 -13.50
CA ARG A 87 -24.92 19.92 -13.44
C ARG A 87 -23.80 19.16 -12.73
N ILE A 88 -22.54 19.39 -13.12
CA ILE A 88 -21.38 18.71 -12.52
C ILE A 88 -21.23 19.07 -11.03
N MET A 89 -21.53 20.31 -10.64
CA MET A 89 -21.53 20.75 -9.25
C MET A 89 -22.60 20.06 -8.41
N GLU A 90 -23.82 19.93 -8.92
CA GLU A 90 -24.89 19.22 -8.20
C GLU A 90 -24.57 17.73 -8.05
N GLU A 91 -23.94 17.10 -9.06
CA GLU A 91 -23.41 15.75 -8.94
C GLU A 91 -22.32 15.63 -7.86
N ALA A 92 -21.41 16.61 -7.77
CA ALA A 92 -20.38 16.64 -6.73
C ALA A 92 -21.01 16.78 -5.32
N LYS A 93 -22.00 17.66 -5.15
CA LYS A 93 -22.74 17.80 -3.89
C LYS A 93 -23.51 16.54 -3.53
N SER A 94 -24.13 15.87 -4.50
CA SER A 94 -24.80 14.59 -4.27
C SER A 94 -23.83 13.55 -3.71
N LEU A 95 -22.62 13.45 -4.27
CA LEU A 95 -21.60 12.52 -3.76
C LEU A 95 -21.16 12.86 -2.32
N ILE A 96 -21.07 14.14 -1.96
CA ILE A 96 -20.75 14.56 -0.59
C ILE A 96 -21.89 14.17 0.36
N LEU A 97 -23.14 14.39 -0.05
CA LEU A 97 -24.31 13.99 0.74
C LEU A 97 -24.35 12.47 0.94
N ASP A 98 -24.05 11.69 -0.10
CA ASP A 98 -23.95 10.23 0.01
C ASP A 98 -22.86 9.80 0.99
N ILE A 99 -21.70 10.47 0.97
CA ILE A 99 -20.62 10.25 1.95
C ILE A 99 -21.11 10.58 3.36
N SER A 100 -21.76 11.73 3.56
CA SER A 100 -22.29 12.16 4.86
C SER A 100 -23.29 11.14 5.40
N ASN A 101 -24.31 10.79 4.61
CA ASN A 101 -25.34 9.83 4.98
C ASN A 101 -24.75 8.47 5.37
N GLU A 102 -23.79 7.95 4.61
CA GLU A 102 -23.13 6.69 4.92
C GLU A 102 -22.36 6.76 6.26
N HIS A 103 -21.77 7.91 6.60
CA HIS A 103 -21.11 8.14 7.89
C HIS A 103 -22.08 8.28 9.04
N VAL A 104 -23.16 9.01 8.87
CA VAL A 104 -24.20 9.16 9.89
C VAL A 104 -24.89 7.82 10.16
N VAL A 105 -25.17 7.01 9.12
CA VAL A 105 -25.71 5.65 9.29
C VAL A 105 -24.76 4.76 10.08
N ALA A 106 -23.44 4.82 9.81
CA ALA A 106 -22.45 4.07 10.59
C ALA A 106 -22.42 4.51 12.06
N VAL A 107 -22.50 5.82 12.33
CA VAL A 107 -22.63 6.35 13.70
C VAL A 107 -23.86 5.78 14.38
N HIS A 108 -25.00 5.75 13.69
CA HIS A 108 -26.23 5.20 14.25
C HIS A 108 -26.19 3.70 14.52
N THR A 109 -25.40 2.97 13.73
CA THR A 109 -25.28 1.52 13.82
C THR A 109 -24.34 1.07 14.94
N PHE A 110 -23.21 1.76 15.13
CA PHE A 110 -22.12 1.28 15.98
C PHE A 110 -21.99 1.99 17.34
N ILE A 111 -22.43 3.24 17.47
CA ILE A 111 -22.30 4.00 18.73
C ILE A 111 -23.56 3.82 19.58
N ARG A 112 -23.36 3.42 20.85
CA ARG A 112 -24.45 3.10 21.78
C ARG A 112 -24.93 4.31 22.57
N ASP A 113 -24.02 5.18 23.03
CA ASP A 113 -24.39 6.39 23.78
C ASP A 113 -25.09 7.42 22.86
N PRO A 114 -26.37 7.75 23.09
CA PRO A 114 -27.11 8.71 22.27
C PRO A 114 -26.49 10.12 22.25
N LYS A 115 -25.78 10.52 23.32
CA LYS A 115 -25.13 11.84 23.37
C LYS A 115 -23.92 11.89 22.44
N LEU A 116 -23.10 10.85 22.47
CA LEU A 116 -21.93 10.73 21.58
C LEU A 116 -22.38 10.58 20.12
N GLN A 117 -23.45 9.82 19.90
CA GLN A 117 -24.06 9.62 18.60
C GLN A 117 -24.53 10.93 17.97
N ALA A 118 -25.31 11.74 18.70
CA ALA A 118 -25.80 13.03 18.21
C ALA A 118 -24.66 14.04 17.97
N ALA A 119 -23.70 14.12 18.90
CA ALA A 119 -22.54 15.01 18.75
C ALA A 119 -21.70 14.66 17.51
N LEU A 120 -21.40 13.37 17.31
CA LEU A 120 -20.60 12.94 16.17
C LEU A 120 -21.33 13.09 14.83
N ALA A 121 -22.63 12.82 14.78
CA ALA A 121 -23.42 13.05 13.57
C ALA A 121 -23.35 14.53 13.13
N GLN A 122 -23.51 15.45 14.08
CA GLN A 122 -23.36 16.89 13.82
C GLN A 122 -21.94 17.27 13.37
N GLU A 123 -20.90 16.70 13.98
CA GLU A 123 -19.52 16.92 13.55
C GLU A 123 -19.27 16.43 12.11
N ILE A 124 -19.79 15.26 11.75
CA ILE A 124 -19.67 14.70 10.39
C ILE A 124 -20.38 15.61 9.37
N GLU A 125 -21.60 16.03 9.67
CA GLU A 125 -22.36 16.93 8.80
C GLU A 125 -21.63 18.27 8.61
N SER A 126 -21.03 18.82 9.68
CA SER A 126 -20.22 20.04 9.62
C SER A 126 -18.98 19.87 8.74
N GLU A 127 -18.26 18.75 8.82
CA GLU A 127 -17.08 18.48 7.99
C GLU A 127 -17.46 18.29 6.51
N CYS A 128 -18.60 17.64 6.23
CA CYS A 128 -19.12 17.52 4.86
C CYS A 128 -19.60 18.88 4.30
N GLN A 129 -20.11 19.76 5.17
CA GLN A 129 -20.47 21.12 4.81
C GLN A 129 -19.22 21.95 4.46
N GLU A 130 -18.13 21.83 5.22
CA GLU A 130 -16.84 22.46 4.91
C GLU A 130 -16.30 21.99 3.55
N LEU A 131 -16.38 20.69 3.25
CA LEU A 131 -16.00 20.16 1.93
C LEU A 131 -16.86 20.76 0.80
N THR A 132 -18.17 20.94 1.03
CA THR A 132 -19.06 21.58 0.06
C THR A 132 -18.68 23.03 -0.18
N GLU A 133 -18.39 23.78 0.88
CA GLU A 133 -17.93 25.17 0.81
C GLU A 133 -16.60 25.29 0.08
N TYR A 134 -15.67 24.37 0.33
CA TYR A 134 -14.40 24.29 -0.37
C TYR A 134 -14.57 24.14 -1.90
N ILE A 135 -15.45 23.23 -2.33
CA ILE A 135 -15.72 22.99 -3.76
C ILE A 135 -16.41 24.21 -4.40
N VAL A 136 -17.35 24.83 -3.69
CA VAL A 136 -18.03 26.05 -4.16
C VAL A 136 -17.04 27.22 -4.28
N ALA A 137 -16.13 27.37 -3.31
CA ALA A 137 -15.08 28.37 -3.36
C ALA A 137 -14.10 28.11 -4.52
N ALA A 138 -13.68 26.85 -4.72
CA ALA A 138 -12.81 26.47 -5.82
C ALA A 138 -13.38 26.86 -7.18
N ARG A 139 -14.70 26.65 -7.38
CA ARG A 139 -15.41 27.13 -8.58
C ARG A 139 -15.44 28.65 -8.66
N ARG A 140 -15.88 29.32 -7.59
CA ARG A 140 -16.12 30.78 -7.60
C ARG A 140 -14.86 31.60 -7.87
N PHE A 141 -13.73 31.13 -7.38
CA PHE A 141 -12.45 31.84 -7.49
C PHE A 141 -11.54 31.26 -8.57
N ASN A 142 -12.00 30.29 -9.38
CA ASN A 142 -11.17 29.55 -10.34
C ASN A 142 -9.83 29.12 -9.72
N LEU A 143 -9.88 28.57 -8.49
CA LEU A 143 -8.68 28.10 -7.83
C LEU A 143 -8.03 27.00 -8.68
N GLU A 144 -6.70 27.01 -8.74
CA GLU A 144 -5.95 25.98 -9.48
C GLU A 144 -6.27 24.58 -8.93
N VAL A 145 -6.87 23.75 -9.79
CA VAL A 145 -7.13 22.34 -9.50
C VAL A 145 -5.84 21.56 -9.70
N ASN A 146 -4.98 21.59 -8.69
CA ASN A 146 -3.66 20.95 -8.66
C ASN A 146 -3.60 19.79 -7.66
N SER A 147 -2.45 19.12 -7.56
CA SER A 147 -2.29 17.97 -6.65
C SER A 147 -2.46 18.32 -5.17
N ARG A 148 -2.23 19.59 -4.77
CA ARG A 148 -2.49 20.04 -3.38
C ARG A 148 -3.99 20.08 -3.07
N SER A 149 -4.83 20.56 -3.99
CA SER A 149 -6.28 20.54 -3.78
C SER A 149 -6.84 19.11 -3.81
N LYS A 150 -6.26 18.22 -4.62
CA LYS A 150 -6.56 16.77 -4.58
C LYS A 150 -6.32 16.17 -3.21
N ASP A 151 -5.13 16.40 -2.66
CA ASP A 151 -4.71 15.93 -1.35
C ASP A 151 -5.62 16.46 -0.23
N ARG A 152 -5.98 17.74 -0.28
CA ARG A 152 -6.91 18.35 0.68
C ARG A 152 -8.29 17.69 0.62
N VAL A 153 -8.87 17.49 -0.55
CA VAL A 153 -10.19 16.82 -0.71
C VAL A 153 -10.15 15.40 -0.14
N ILE A 154 -9.05 14.68 -0.32
CA ILE A 154 -8.92 13.29 0.14
C ILE A 154 -8.72 13.20 1.66
N SER A 155 -8.08 14.19 2.27
CA SER A 155 -7.89 14.26 3.73
C SER A 155 -9.21 14.14 4.51
N PHE A 156 -10.31 14.71 4.00
CA PHE A 156 -11.63 14.65 4.64
C PHE A 156 -12.08 13.21 4.91
N GLY A 157 -11.76 12.26 4.03
CA GLY A 157 -12.12 10.86 4.22
C GLY A 157 -11.52 10.25 5.49
N GLU A 158 -10.28 10.63 5.82
CA GLU A 158 -9.61 10.16 7.03
C GLU A 158 -10.03 10.94 8.27
N LYS A 159 -10.31 12.25 8.15
CA LYS A 159 -10.90 13.05 9.24
C LYS A 159 -12.19 12.42 9.74
N LEU A 160 -13.11 12.13 8.82
CA LEU A 160 -14.40 11.48 9.13
C LEU A 160 -14.20 10.10 9.78
N SER A 161 -13.26 9.30 9.27
CA SER A 161 -12.95 7.96 9.79
C SER A 161 -12.35 8.01 11.21
N CYS A 162 -11.43 8.93 11.46
CA CYS A 162 -10.75 9.07 12.75
C CYS A 162 -11.67 9.63 13.83
N ARG A 163 -12.51 10.63 13.52
CA ARG A 163 -13.55 11.14 14.44
C ARG A 163 -14.52 10.04 14.86
N PHE A 164 -14.94 9.22 13.89
CA PHE A 164 -15.76 8.04 14.15
C PHE A 164 -15.07 7.05 15.08
N MET A 165 -13.83 6.65 14.79
CA MET A 165 -13.09 5.67 15.59
C MET A 165 -12.78 6.20 17.00
N ALA A 166 -12.38 7.46 17.16
CA ALA A 166 -12.12 8.06 18.47
C ALA A 166 -13.37 8.09 19.36
N THR A 167 -14.54 8.36 18.78
CA THR A 167 -15.80 8.37 19.51
C THR A 167 -16.26 6.95 19.84
N LEU A 168 -16.09 5.99 18.92
CA LEU A 168 -16.40 4.59 19.17
C LEU A 168 -15.55 4.01 20.30
N LEU A 169 -14.26 4.34 20.36
CA LEU A 169 -13.37 3.95 21.46
C LEU A 169 -13.85 4.51 22.81
N ARG A 170 -14.26 5.77 22.84
CA ARG A 170 -14.85 6.40 24.05
C ARG A 170 -16.14 5.69 24.50
N ASP A 171 -17.01 5.33 23.57
CA ASP A 171 -18.23 4.55 23.83
C ASP A 171 -17.91 3.16 24.44
N HIS A 172 -16.77 2.57 24.05
CA HIS A 172 -16.30 1.27 24.54
C HIS A 172 -15.40 1.35 25.79
N GLY A 173 -15.34 2.51 26.44
CA GLY A 173 -14.61 2.70 27.70
C GLY A 173 -13.10 2.94 27.54
N VAL A 174 -12.66 3.39 26.37
CA VAL A 174 -11.27 3.77 26.09
C VAL A 174 -11.16 5.29 26.01
N ALA A 175 -10.25 5.89 26.77
CA ALA A 175 -9.96 7.31 26.69
C ALA A 175 -9.22 7.61 25.38
N ALA A 176 -9.94 7.94 24.31
CA ALA A 176 -9.38 8.23 23.00
C ALA A 176 -9.51 9.72 22.62
N GLU A 177 -8.54 10.22 21.85
CA GLU A 177 -8.50 11.59 21.35
C GLU A 177 -8.25 11.59 19.84
N TYR A 178 -9.04 12.38 19.11
CA TYR A 178 -8.84 12.62 17.69
C TYR A 178 -7.66 13.58 17.46
N VAL A 179 -6.72 13.20 16.61
CA VAL A 179 -5.56 14.01 16.23
C VAL A 179 -5.54 14.23 14.73
N ASP A 180 -5.81 15.47 14.30
CA ASP A 180 -5.70 15.87 12.90
C ASP A 180 -4.25 16.21 12.55
N LEU A 181 -3.70 15.48 11.58
CA LEU A 181 -2.37 15.74 11.04
C LEU A 181 -2.37 16.58 9.75
N SER A 182 -3.55 16.91 9.20
CA SER A 182 -3.69 17.52 7.87
C SER A 182 -3.01 18.88 7.72
N ASP A 183 -2.91 19.65 8.80
CA ASP A 183 -2.30 20.99 8.78
C ASP A 183 -0.96 21.03 9.53
N THR A 184 -0.34 19.86 9.74
CA THR A 184 0.92 19.75 10.50
C THR A 184 2.13 20.22 9.71
N PHE A 185 2.10 20.01 8.38
CA PHE A 185 3.25 20.21 7.51
C PHE A 185 2.94 21.20 6.40
N HIS A 186 3.85 22.15 6.21
CA HIS A 186 3.79 23.19 5.18
C HIS A 186 5.09 23.18 4.38
N TYR A 187 5.35 22.09 3.66
CA TYR A 187 6.54 22.00 2.81
C TYR A 187 6.31 22.70 1.48
N ASP A 188 7.37 23.30 0.95
CA ASP A 188 7.34 23.90 -0.37
C ASP A 188 7.39 22.82 -1.46
N ALA A 189 6.75 23.09 -2.62
CA ALA A 189 6.59 22.09 -3.69
C ALA A 189 7.92 21.64 -4.33
N SER A 190 9.00 22.41 -4.12
CA SER A 190 10.33 22.19 -4.67
C SER A 190 11.25 21.34 -3.80
N ALA A 191 10.86 21.05 -2.55
CA ALA A 191 11.64 20.21 -1.66
C ALA A 191 11.68 18.75 -2.13
N ARG A 192 12.67 17.98 -1.68
CA ARG A 192 12.77 16.55 -1.98
C ARG A 192 12.38 15.75 -0.75
N LEU A 193 11.84 14.55 -0.97
CA LEU A 193 11.67 13.55 0.09
C LEU A 193 13.05 12.97 0.42
N ASP A 194 13.76 13.63 1.34
CA ASP A 194 15.08 13.19 1.80
C ASP A 194 15.02 12.68 3.26
N LEU A 195 16.16 12.22 3.76
CA LEU A 195 16.28 11.73 5.14
C LEU A 195 15.86 12.80 6.16
N ALA A 196 16.21 14.07 5.90
CA ALA A 196 15.95 15.18 6.81
C ALA A 196 14.44 15.44 6.95
N PHE A 197 13.69 15.36 5.85
CA PHE A 197 12.23 15.42 5.86
C PHE A 197 11.63 14.35 6.78
N TYR A 198 12.07 13.09 6.67
CA TYR A 198 11.51 12.01 7.48
C TYR A 198 11.85 12.15 8.97
N GLU A 199 13.07 12.59 9.29
CA GLU A 199 13.48 12.87 10.68
C GLU A 199 12.64 13.99 11.29
N GLU A 200 12.47 15.11 10.58
CA GLU A 200 11.63 16.22 11.03
C GLU A 200 10.17 15.77 11.19
N ALA A 201 9.64 15.05 10.20
CA ALA A 201 8.26 14.56 10.23
C ALA A 201 8.00 13.68 11.44
N SER A 202 8.86 12.68 11.68
CA SER A 202 8.74 11.80 12.84
C SER A 202 8.79 12.57 14.17
N GLY A 203 9.65 13.60 14.27
CA GLY A 203 9.78 14.44 15.46
C GLY A 203 8.55 15.31 15.73
N VAL A 204 7.94 15.88 14.69
CA VAL A 204 6.71 16.68 14.84
C VAL A 204 5.52 15.80 15.22
N LEU A 205 5.39 14.63 14.60
CA LEU A 205 4.35 13.65 14.93
C LEU A 205 4.49 13.20 16.39
N ALA A 206 5.70 12.86 16.84
CA ALA A 206 5.94 12.47 18.23
C ALA A 206 5.49 13.53 19.24
N LYS A 207 5.76 14.82 18.96
CA LYS A 207 5.31 15.94 19.81
C LYS A 207 3.78 16.04 19.89
N LYS A 208 3.09 15.90 18.76
CA LYS A 208 1.61 15.90 18.72
C LYS A 208 1.03 14.72 19.50
N LEU A 209 1.62 13.53 19.36
CA LEU A 209 1.15 12.32 20.07
C LEU A 209 1.44 12.39 21.56
N ALA A 210 2.56 12.99 21.98
CA ALA A 210 2.88 13.20 23.39
C ALA A 210 1.87 14.14 24.09
N ALA A 211 1.26 15.08 23.37
CA ALA A 211 0.24 15.99 23.91
C ALA A 211 -1.08 15.28 24.30
N CYS A 212 -1.28 14.03 23.85
CA CYS A 212 -2.44 13.22 24.24
C CYS A 212 -2.32 12.64 25.66
N GLU A 213 -1.14 12.71 26.29
CA GLU A 213 -0.85 12.18 27.62
C GLU A 213 -1.22 10.69 27.74
N SER A 214 -2.18 10.33 28.61
CA SER A 214 -2.66 8.97 28.81
C SER A 214 -3.80 8.58 27.86
N ARG A 215 -4.27 9.49 27.00
CA ARG A 215 -5.31 9.18 26.01
C ARG A 215 -4.70 8.43 24.83
N VAL A 216 -5.49 7.58 24.19
CA VAL A 216 -5.15 6.86 22.97
C VAL A 216 -5.33 7.82 21.79
N PRO A 217 -4.25 8.27 21.13
CA PRO A 217 -4.36 9.10 19.94
C PRO A 217 -4.91 8.29 18.76
N VAL A 218 -5.93 8.84 18.11
CA VAL A 218 -6.50 8.36 16.85
C VAL A 218 -6.17 9.37 15.77
N VAL A 219 -5.27 8.96 14.88
CA VAL A 219 -4.49 9.84 14.02
C VAL A 219 -4.89 9.65 12.56
N THR A 220 -5.03 10.76 11.83
CA THR A 220 -5.26 10.74 10.39
C THR A 220 -4.07 10.16 9.64
N GLY A 221 -4.32 9.31 8.64
CA GLY A 221 -3.27 8.80 7.75
C GLY A 221 -2.60 9.90 6.93
N PHE A 222 -3.34 10.94 6.59
CA PHE A 222 -2.92 12.12 5.87
C PHE A 222 -2.26 13.07 6.86
N PHE A 223 -1.01 13.41 6.58
CA PHE A 223 -0.19 14.29 7.40
C PHE A 223 0.22 15.53 6.60
N GLY A 224 -0.72 16.14 5.90
CA GLY A 224 -0.50 17.44 5.27
C GLY A 224 0.32 17.43 3.99
N ASN A 225 0.73 18.63 3.58
CA ASN A 225 1.33 18.84 2.27
C ASN A 225 2.79 18.39 2.25
N VAL A 226 3.07 17.36 1.46
CA VAL A 226 4.42 16.88 1.19
C VAL A 226 4.91 17.37 -0.17
N PRO A 227 6.24 17.47 -0.37
CA PRO A 227 6.77 17.81 -1.68
C PRO A 227 6.35 16.77 -2.72
N GLY A 228 5.89 17.23 -3.89
CA GLY A 228 5.41 16.34 -4.96
C GLY A 228 3.98 15.79 -4.81
N SER A 229 3.25 16.10 -3.73
CA SER A 229 1.94 15.50 -3.36
C SER A 229 2.02 14.08 -2.77
N LEU A 230 1.13 13.79 -1.82
CA LEU A 230 1.05 12.47 -1.19
C LEU A 230 0.56 11.39 -2.17
N ILE A 231 -0.31 11.75 -3.12
CA ILE A 231 -1.00 10.80 -3.98
C ILE A 231 -0.40 10.75 -5.39
N ASP A 232 -0.03 11.91 -5.92
CA ASP A 232 0.54 12.04 -7.26
C ASP A 232 2.08 12.01 -7.25
N GLY A 233 2.69 12.15 -6.07
CA GLY A 233 4.14 12.06 -5.91
C GLY A 233 4.62 10.65 -5.58
N ASP A 234 5.89 10.58 -5.17
CA ASP A 234 6.63 9.32 -4.97
C ASP A 234 6.03 8.39 -3.88
N ILE A 235 5.14 8.91 -3.02
CA ILE A 235 4.50 8.13 -1.94
C ILE A 235 3.28 7.35 -2.44
N GLY A 236 2.47 7.92 -3.33
CA GLY A 236 1.29 7.25 -3.90
C GLY A 236 0.29 6.64 -2.89
N ARG A 237 -0.39 5.58 -3.33
CA ARG A 237 -1.48 4.89 -2.58
C ARG A 237 -0.94 3.97 -1.47
N GLY A 238 -0.24 4.55 -0.50
CA GLY A 238 0.20 3.88 0.73
C GLY A 238 0.60 4.84 1.84
N TYR A 239 0.29 6.12 1.68
CA TYR A 239 0.69 7.15 2.63
C TYR A 239 0.20 6.94 4.07
N THR A 240 -0.96 6.29 4.30
CA THR A 240 -1.39 5.95 5.66
C THR A 240 -0.42 4.97 6.34
N ASP A 241 0.13 4.01 5.60
CA ASP A 241 1.12 3.07 6.14
C ASP A 241 2.41 3.82 6.47
N LEU A 242 2.84 4.75 5.61
CA LEU A 242 3.99 5.61 5.85
C LEU A 242 3.79 6.49 7.10
N CYS A 243 2.62 7.12 7.25
CA CYS A 243 2.27 7.88 8.45
C CYS A 243 2.40 7.03 9.72
N ALA A 244 1.88 5.80 9.69
CA ALA A 244 2.01 4.88 10.82
C ALA A 244 3.47 4.51 11.13
N ALA A 245 4.32 4.32 10.10
CA ALA A 245 5.76 4.16 10.30
C ALA A 245 6.41 5.40 10.92
N LEU A 246 6.11 6.61 10.44
CA LEU A 246 6.67 7.84 11.00
C LEU A 246 6.26 8.07 12.46
N CYS A 247 5.02 7.75 12.80
CA CYS A 247 4.55 7.72 14.20
C CYS A 247 5.34 6.68 15.03
N ALA A 248 5.56 5.48 14.49
CA ALA A 248 6.30 4.43 15.18
C ALA A 248 7.77 4.81 15.42
N VAL A 249 8.44 5.37 14.41
CA VAL A 249 9.82 5.85 14.49
C VAL A 249 9.92 7.00 15.50
N GLY A 250 9.03 8.00 15.41
CA GLY A 250 9.03 9.15 16.32
C GLY A 250 8.81 8.78 17.79
N LEU A 251 7.97 7.78 18.05
CA LEU A 251 7.70 7.28 19.41
C LEU A 251 8.69 6.20 19.89
N LYS A 252 9.58 5.73 19.02
CA LYS A 252 10.43 4.55 19.25
C LYS A 252 9.60 3.34 19.71
N ALA A 253 8.56 3.04 18.92
CA ALA A 253 7.63 1.95 19.19
C ALA A 253 8.33 0.58 19.16
N ASP A 254 7.83 -0.34 19.97
CA ASP A 254 8.31 -1.73 20.00
C ASP A 254 7.86 -2.49 18.74
N GLU A 255 6.72 -2.10 18.16
CA GLU A 255 6.14 -2.75 16.99
C GLU A 255 5.18 -1.83 16.22
N LEU A 256 5.21 -1.92 14.89
CA LEU A 256 4.17 -1.40 14.00
C LEU A 256 3.23 -2.52 13.58
N GLN A 257 1.96 -2.45 13.94
CA GLN A 257 0.94 -3.43 13.57
C GLN A 257 0.09 -2.93 12.40
N VAL A 258 0.08 -3.65 11.29
CA VAL A 258 -0.76 -3.40 10.12
C VAL A 258 -1.93 -4.38 10.12
N TRP A 259 -3.13 -3.88 10.40
CA TRP A 259 -4.34 -4.67 10.54
C TRP A 259 -5.14 -4.74 9.23
N LYS A 260 -5.26 -5.95 8.69
CA LYS A 260 -5.92 -6.28 7.42
C LYS A 260 -7.07 -7.28 7.61
N GLU A 261 -7.71 -7.68 6.52
CA GLU A 261 -8.74 -8.72 6.49
C GLU A 261 -8.20 -10.14 6.25
N VAL A 262 -6.87 -10.32 6.30
CA VAL A 262 -6.14 -11.58 6.08
C VAL A 262 -5.18 -11.85 7.25
N ASP A 263 -4.92 -13.11 7.55
CA ASP A 263 -4.07 -13.54 8.68
C ASP A 263 -2.62 -13.05 8.58
N GLY A 264 -2.12 -12.82 7.38
CA GLY A 264 -0.78 -12.32 7.14
C GLY A 264 -0.35 -12.61 5.71
N ILE A 265 0.92 -12.91 5.53
CA ILE A 265 1.48 -13.31 4.24
C ILE A 265 1.57 -14.83 4.21
N PHE A 266 1.13 -15.41 3.10
CA PHE A 266 1.12 -16.85 2.89
C PHE A 266 2.20 -17.26 1.88
N THR A 267 2.58 -18.53 1.91
CA THR A 267 3.50 -19.14 0.92
C THR A 267 2.97 -19.08 -0.53
N ALA A 268 1.67 -18.89 -0.71
CA ALA A 268 0.98 -18.66 -1.99
C ALA A 268 -0.38 -18.04 -1.69
N ASP A 269 -1.08 -17.51 -2.70
CA ASP A 269 -2.45 -17.00 -2.51
C ASP A 269 -3.39 -18.13 -2.03
N PRO A 270 -3.93 -18.06 -0.79
CA PRO A 270 -4.75 -19.14 -0.23
C PRO A 270 -6.09 -19.31 -0.94
N THR A 271 -6.53 -18.31 -1.73
CA THR A 271 -7.76 -18.42 -2.53
C THR A 271 -7.56 -19.27 -3.78
N LYS A 272 -6.31 -19.36 -4.27
CA LYS A 272 -5.92 -20.11 -5.47
C LYS A 272 -5.21 -21.43 -5.11
N VAL A 273 -4.51 -21.50 -3.97
CA VAL A 273 -3.76 -22.66 -3.50
C VAL A 273 -4.23 -23.07 -2.09
N PRO A 274 -5.04 -24.13 -1.95
CA PRO A 274 -5.58 -24.55 -0.65
C PRO A 274 -4.53 -25.01 0.37
N THR A 275 -3.36 -25.47 -0.10
CA THR A 275 -2.24 -25.92 0.74
C THR A 275 -1.35 -24.77 1.23
N ALA A 276 -1.67 -23.52 0.88
CA ALA A 276 -0.90 -22.36 1.29
C ALA A 276 -0.84 -22.23 2.82
N ARG A 277 0.36 -21.92 3.33
CA ARG A 277 0.61 -21.81 4.77
C ARG A 277 0.94 -20.38 5.14
N LEU A 278 0.49 -19.95 6.32
CA LEU A 278 0.84 -18.66 6.89
C LEU A 278 2.33 -18.64 7.22
N LEU A 279 3.03 -17.59 6.80
CA LEU A 279 4.42 -17.35 7.16
C LEU A 279 4.46 -16.69 8.54
N SER A 280 5.20 -17.27 9.49
CA SER A 280 5.36 -16.69 10.83
C SER A 280 6.21 -15.43 10.81
N SER A 281 7.25 -15.42 9.97
CA SER A 281 8.20 -14.31 9.84
C SER A 281 8.82 -14.25 8.46
N ILE A 282 9.12 -13.05 7.99
CA ILE A 282 9.85 -12.80 6.74
C ILE A 282 10.88 -11.67 6.94
N THR A 283 11.87 -11.63 6.07
CA THR A 283 12.82 -10.51 6.00
C THR A 283 12.20 -9.32 5.25
N PRO A 284 12.72 -8.10 5.42
CA PRO A 284 12.16 -6.94 4.74
C PRO A 284 12.36 -6.99 3.23
N SER A 285 13.48 -7.56 2.76
CA SER A 285 13.73 -7.75 1.34
C SER A 285 12.75 -8.74 0.71
N GLU A 286 12.39 -9.82 1.41
CA GLU A 286 11.30 -10.71 0.95
C GLU A 286 9.96 -9.99 0.94
N ALA A 287 9.66 -9.21 1.98
CA ALA A 287 8.41 -8.45 2.07
C ALA A 287 8.26 -7.43 0.91
N ALA A 288 9.35 -6.78 0.53
CA ALA A 288 9.38 -5.85 -0.61
C ALA A 288 9.06 -6.56 -1.93
N GLU A 289 9.71 -7.68 -2.20
CA GLU A 289 9.48 -8.48 -3.42
C GLU A 289 8.05 -9.05 -3.47
N LEU A 290 7.55 -9.58 -2.35
CA LEU A 290 6.18 -10.11 -2.26
C LEU A 290 5.12 -9.01 -2.44
N THR A 291 5.42 -7.80 -1.96
CA THR A 291 4.54 -6.65 -2.16
C THR A 291 4.47 -6.27 -3.63
N PHE A 292 5.62 -6.22 -4.31
CA PHE A 292 5.70 -5.82 -5.71
C PHE A 292 4.98 -6.81 -6.65
N TYR A 293 5.13 -8.12 -6.43
CA TYR A 293 4.67 -9.17 -7.37
C TYR A 293 3.35 -9.85 -7.01
N GLY A 294 2.50 -9.26 -6.15
CA GLY A 294 1.10 -9.69 -6.05
C GLY A 294 0.47 -9.68 -4.67
N SER A 295 1.18 -9.32 -3.61
CA SER A 295 0.60 -9.21 -2.26
C SER A 295 0.69 -7.76 -1.78
N GLU A 296 -0.22 -6.87 -2.19
CA GLU A 296 -0.27 -5.47 -1.69
C GLU A 296 -0.52 -5.43 -0.16
N VAL A 297 0.53 -5.68 0.62
CA VAL A 297 0.45 -5.83 2.06
C VAL A 297 1.05 -4.63 2.77
N ILE A 298 2.19 -4.11 2.34
CA ILE A 298 2.85 -2.97 3.01
C ILE A 298 3.45 -2.04 1.96
N HIS A 299 3.28 -0.72 2.12
CA HIS A 299 3.96 0.24 1.26
C HIS A 299 5.50 0.19 1.42
N HIS A 300 6.26 0.29 0.33
CA HIS A 300 7.73 0.13 0.39
C HIS A 300 8.41 1.19 1.26
N LEU A 301 8.01 2.46 1.14
CA LEU A 301 8.56 3.54 1.99
C LEU A 301 8.32 3.29 3.49
N THR A 302 7.20 2.64 3.85
CA THR A 302 6.92 2.26 5.25
C THR A 302 7.99 1.31 5.77
N MET A 303 8.38 0.32 4.96
CA MET A 303 9.43 -0.63 5.31
C MET A 303 10.77 0.08 5.48
N ASP A 304 11.13 0.96 4.54
CA ASP A 304 12.40 1.69 4.60
C ASP A 304 12.52 2.50 5.90
N GLN A 305 11.47 3.21 6.32
CA GLN A 305 11.52 4.02 7.53
C GLN A 305 11.73 3.20 8.81
N VAL A 306 11.02 2.07 8.96
CA VAL A 306 11.12 1.26 10.20
C VAL A 306 12.38 0.39 10.27
N ILE A 307 12.94 0.01 9.11
CA ILE A 307 14.20 -0.74 9.05
C ILE A 307 15.39 0.14 9.46
N HIS A 308 15.42 1.38 8.99
CA HIS A 308 16.51 2.32 9.29
C HIS A 308 16.33 3.04 10.64
N ALA A 309 15.23 2.80 11.34
CA ALA A 309 15.02 3.29 12.69
C ALA A 309 16.07 2.72 13.66
N ASN A 310 16.37 3.46 14.73
CA ASN A 310 17.30 3.04 15.77
C ASN A 310 16.63 3.09 17.16
N PRO A 311 16.25 1.93 17.74
CA PRO A 311 16.39 0.56 17.22
C PRO A 311 15.43 0.27 16.03
N PRO A 312 15.72 -0.75 15.20
CA PRO A 312 14.82 -1.17 14.12
C PRO A 312 13.48 -1.64 14.66
N ILE A 313 12.39 -1.25 14.00
CA ILE A 313 11.03 -1.54 14.47
C ILE A 313 10.43 -2.65 13.60
N PRO A 314 10.00 -3.79 14.18
CA PRO A 314 9.33 -4.85 13.43
C PRO A 314 7.94 -4.43 12.98
N ILE A 315 7.54 -4.90 11.80
CA ILE A 315 6.17 -4.76 11.31
C ILE A 315 5.43 -6.07 11.50
N ARG A 316 4.25 -6.06 12.12
CA ARG A 316 3.39 -7.24 12.21
C ARG A 316 2.12 -7.05 11.42
N ILE A 317 1.86 -7.95 10.49
CA ILE A 317 0.60 -7.99 9.74
C ILE A 317 -0.36 -8.91 10.47
N LYS A 318 -1.54 -8.38 10.83
CA LYS A 318 -2.58 -9.12 11.59
C LYS A 318 -3.95 -9.03 10.93
N ASN A 319 -4.86 -9.92 11.31
CA ASN A 319 -6.23 -9.97 10.81
C ASN A 319 -7.25 -9.39 11.79
N VAL A 320 -8.05 -8.44 11.35
CA VAL A 320 -9.16 -7.89 12.16
C VAL A 320 -10.27 -8.90 12.40
N LYS A 321 -10.43 -9.92 11.54
CA LYS A 321 -11.42 -10.99 11.71
C LYS A 321 -10.97 -12.02 12.76
N ASN A 322 -9.67 -12.18 12.93
CA ASN A 322 -9.03 -13.11 13.86
C ASN A 322 -7.92 -12.41 14.70
N PRO A 323 -8.28 -11.57 15.69
CA PRO A 323 -7.31 -10.78 16.47
C PRO A 323 -6.29 -11.61 17.27
N SER A 324 -6.68 -12.83 17.65
CA SER A 324 -5.85 -13.79 18.38
C SER A 324 -4.75 -14.42 17.52
N GLY A 325 -4.85 -14.32 16.19
CA GLY A 325 -3.84 -14.83 15.27
C GLY A 325 -2.48 -14.14 15.46
N VAL A 326 -1.40 -14.92 15.39
CA VAL A 326 -0.02 -14.42 15.52
C VAL A 326 0.40 -13.53 14.35
N GLY A 327 -0.20 -13.79 13.18
CA GLY A 327 0.07 -13.13 11.92
C GLY A 327 1.46 -13.38 11.36
N THR A 328 1.94 -12.45 10.53
CA THR A 328 3.31 -12.48 9.96
C THR A 328 4.11 -11.30 10.47
N ILE A 329 5.33 -11.55 10.95
CA ILE A 329 6.26 -10.51 11.39
C ILE A 329 7.33 -10.27 10.31
N VAL A 330 7.46 -9.02 9.86
CA VAL A 330 8.62 -8.56 9.10
C VAL A 330 9.69 -8.16 10.11
N ILE A 331 10.73 -8.99 10.24
CA ILE A 331 11.82 -8.76 11.20
C ILE A 331 12.91 -7.97 10.47
N PRO A 332 13.24 -6.75 10.90
CA PRO A 332 14.35 -6.00 10.34
C PRO A 332 15.65 -6.74 10.63
N ASP A 333 16.37 -7.14 9.58
CA ASP A 333 17.72 -7.69 9.71
C ASP A 333 18.72 -6.67 9.14
N PRO A 334 19.53 -6.01 9.99
CA PRO A 334 20.51 -5.02 9.53
C PRO A 334 21.62 -5.63 8.66
N VAL A 335 21.84 -6.95 8.70
CA VAL A 335 22.86 -7.65 7.90
C VAL A 335 22.37 -7.95 6.48
N LEU A 336 21.05 -8.04 6.27
CA LEU A 336 20.45 -8.42 4.98
C LEU A 336 19.89 -7.23 4.17
N ALA A 337 20.02 -6.00 4.66
CA ALA A 337 19.60 -4.79 3.94
C ALA A 337 20.22 -4.74 2.52
N ALA A 338 19.38 -4.41 1.53
CA ALA A 338 19.63 -4.61 0.10
C ALA A 338 20.98 -4.08 -0.42
N GLY A 339 21.58 -3.06 0.22
CA GLY A 339 22.89 -2.52 -0.14
C GLY A 339 24.09 -3.44 0.11
N HIS A 340 24.00 -4.39 1.04
CA HIS A 340 25.12 -5.29 1.38
C HIS A 340 25.16 -6.59 0.56
N GLN A 341 24.17 -6.84 -0.31
CA GLN A 341 24.06 -8.11 -1.03
C GLN A 341 24.88 -8.19 -2.32
N ILE A 342 25.45 -7.08 -2.81
CA ILE A 342 26.28 -7.05 -4.04
C ILE A 342 27.70 -7.59 -3.79
N GLN A 343 28.14 -7.67 -2.52
CA GLN A 343 29.40 -8.34 -2.20
C GLN A 343 29.22 -9.85 -2.13
N ARG A 344 30.06 -10.60 -2.84
CA ARG A 344 30.16 -12.07 -2.71
C ARG A 344 30.36 -12.40 -1.23
N SER A 345 29.32 -12.91 -0.57
CA SER A 345 29.44 -13.39 0.80
C SER A 345 30.51 -14.47 0.83
N VAL A 346 31.54 -14.27 1.65
CA VAL A 346 32.55 -15.28 1.98
C VAL A 346 31.81 -16.56 2.39
N TRP A 347 32.21 -17.70 1.82
CA TRP A 347 31.63 -19.01 2.12
C TRP A 347 31.49 -19.19 3.62
N SER A 348 30.25 -19.16 4.12
CA SER A 348 29.96 -19.59 5.49
C SER A 348 29.93 -21.11 5.52
N ASP A 349 30.52 -21.66 6.58
CA ASP A 349 30.71 -23.09 6.80
C ASP A 349 29.41 -23.88 6.60
N PRO A 350 29.35 -24.84 5.65
CA PRO A 350 28.15 -25.65 5.40
C PRO A 350 27.70 -26.45 6.64
N ALA A 351 28.56 -26.67 7.64
CA ALA A 351 28.22 -27.39 8.87
C ALA A 351 27.28 -26.62 9.83
N ALA A 352 27.16 -25.30 9.69
CA ALA A 352 26.31 -24.47 10.57
C ALA A 352 24.83 -24.45 10.16
N ARG A 353 24.45 -25.03 9.01
CA ARG A 353 23.09 -24.90 8.44
C ARG A 353 22.29 -26.19 8.61
N ARG A 354 21.46 -26.25 9.66
CA ARG A 354 20.69 -27.46 10.06
C ARG A 354 19.48 -27.82 9.18
N LYS A 355 19.06 -27.00 8.20
CA LYS A 355 18.00 -27.34 7.22
C LYS A 355 18.30 -26.72 5.84
N PRO A 356 17.96 -27.39 4.72
CA PRO A 356 18.04 -26.76 3.41
C PRO A 356 17.11 -25.55 3.35
N LYS A 357 17.64 -24.40 2.91
CA LYS A 357 16.81 -23.20 2.68
C LYS A 357 15.81 -23.50 1.57
N ARG A 358 14.53 -23.24 1.84
CA ARG A 358 13.41 -23.42 0.89
C ARG A 358 12.98 -22.03 0.40
N PRO A 359 12.36 -21.92 -0.79
CA PRO A 359 11.69 -20.70 -1.18
C PRO A 359 10.64 -20.29 -0.14
N THR A 360 10.41 -18.99 -0.03
CA THR A 360 9.54 -18.40 0.99
C THR A 360 8.10 -18.35 0.50
N ALA A 361 7.87 -17.93 -0.75
CA ALA A 361 6.55 -17.95 -1.35
C ALA A 361 6.59 -17.98 -2.88
N VAL A 362 5.44 -18.32 -3.47
CA VAL A 362 5.12 -18.18 -4.88
C VAL A 362 4.03 -17.12 -5.02
N THR A 363 4.23 -16.15 -5.90
CA THR A 363 3.25 -15.12 -6.19
C THR A 363 2.91 -15.10 -7.66
N ILE A 364 1.73 -14.55 -7.97
CA ILE A 364 1.30 -14.34 -9.34
C ILE A 364 0.67 -12.98 -9.50
N LYS A 365 1.08 -12.26 -10.56
CA LYS A 365 0.51 -10.98 -10.96
C LYS A 365 -0.19 -11.17 -12.30
N ASP A 366 -1.52 -11.03 -12.28
CA ASP A 366 -2.38 -11.18 -13.45
C ASP A 366 -2.43 -9.87 -14.28
N LYS A 367 -3.08 -9.91 -15.46
CA LYS A 367 -3.30 -8.75 -16.36
C LYS A 367 -2.00 -8.10 -16.84
N ILE A 368 -1.05 -8.93 -17.21
CA ILE A 368 0.22 -8.50 -17.77
C ILE A 368 0.13 -8.50 -19.29
N SER A 369 0.74 -7.50 -19.91
CA SER A 369 1.04 -7.51 -21.34
C SER A 369 2.56 -7.50 -21.52
N VAL A 370 3.07 -8.32 -22.45
CA VAL A 370 4.49 -8.34 -22.80
C VAL A 370 4.67 -7.54 -24.08
N ILE A 371 5.53 -6.53 -24.03
CA ILE A 371 5.95 -5.75 -25.19
C ILE A 371 7.34 -6.22 -25.57
N ASN A 372 7.49 -6.68 -26.81
CA ASN A 372 8.75 -7.03 -27.41
C ASN A 372 9.09 -5.97 -28.46
N VAL A 373 10.20 -5.26 -28.27
CA VAL A 373 10.72 -4.29 -29.24
C VAL A 373 12.01 -4.83 -29.83
N HIS A 374 12.01 -5.08 -31.13
CA HIS A 374 13.18 -5.47 -31.90
C HIS A 374 13.81 -4.24 -32.54
N SER A 375 15.11 -4.02 -32.34
CA SER A 375 15.80 -2.87 -32.90
C SER A 375 16.13 -3.06 -34.37
N ASN A 376 15.70 -2.12 -35.20
CA ASN A 376 15.97 -2.15 -36.64
C ASN A 376 17.38 -1.60 -36.99
N LYS A 377 18.18 -1.18 -36.00
CA LYS A 377 19.48 -0.51 -36.20
C LYS A 377 20.64 -1.34 -35.63
N ARG A 378 21.70 -1.50 -36.42
CA ARG A 378 22.90 -2.30 -36.09
C ARG A 378 23.92 -1.63 -35.15
N SER A 379 23.64 -0.49 -34.53
CA SER A 379 24.62 0.19 -33.67
C SER A 379 24.00 0.90 -32.46
N ILE A 380 24.60 0.61 -31.31
CA ILE A 380 24.48 1.23 -29.98
C ILE A 380 23.20 0.86 -29.18
N SER A 381 23.28 -0.27 -28.48
CA SER A 381 22.22 -0.80 -27.60
C SER A 381 21.81 0.16 -26.48
N HIS A 382 22.76 0.90 -25.88
CA HIS A 382 22.44 1.82 -24.78
C HIS A 382 21.56 3.01 -25.20
N GLY A 383 21.75 3.54 -26.41
CA GLY A 383 20.91 4.62 -26.94
C GLY A 383 19.51 4.15 -27.30
N PHE A 384 19.40 2.91 -27.79
CA PHE A 384 18.12 2.24 -28.00
C PHE A 384 17.34 2.07 -26.69
N PHE A 385 17.98 1.52 -25.64
CA PHE A 385 17.33 1.38 -24.34
C PHE A 385 16.93 2.73 -23.73
N ALA A 386 17.80 3.74 -23.80
CA ALA A 386 17.48 5.08 -23.29
C ALA A 386 16.23 5.66 -23.98
N ARG A 387 16.09 5.49 -25.29
CA ARG A 387 14.92 5.96 -26.04
C ARG A 387 13.66 5.19 -25.66
N VAL A 388 13.74 3.85 -25.57
CA VAL A 388 12.60 3.00 -25.16
C VAL A 388 12.09 3.40 -23.78
N PHE A 389 12.98 3.50 -22.77
CA PHE A 389 12.57 3.88 -21.42
C PHE A 389 12.11 5.33 -21.32
N SER A 390 12.65 6.24 -22.12
CA SER A 390 12.16 7.62 -22.19
C SER A 390 10.74 7.72 -22.75
N ILE A 391 10.38 6.88 -23.73
CA ILE A 391 9.00 6.82 -24.25
C ILE A 391 8.05 6.29 -23.16
N LEU A 392 8.45 5.23 -22.45
CA LEU A 392 7.63 4.67 -21.38
C LEU A 392 7.42 5.66 -20.23
N ASP A 393 8.47 6.37 -19.82
CA ASP A 393 8.41 7.42 -18.79
C ASP A 393 7.50 8.59 -19.22
N LYS A 394 7.63 9.06 -20.46
CA LYS A 394 6.77 10.10 -21.05
C LYS A 394 5.28 9.74 -20.97
N HIS A 395 4.94 8.46 -21.18
CA HIS A 395 3.56 7.97 -21.12
C HIS A 395 3.16 7.43 -19.74
N GLN A 396 4.03 7.54 -18.74
CA GLN A 396 3.82 7.09 -17.36
C GLN A 396 3.49 5.58 -17.29
N ILE A 397 4.16 4.77 -18.12
CA ILE A 397 4.02 3.32 -18.15
C ILE A 397 5.05 2.69 -17.23
N SER A 398 4.58 2.06 -16.16
CA SER A 398 5.41 1.29 -15.24
C SER A 398 5.72 -0.10 -15.83
N VAL A 399 7.00 -0.47 -15.80
CA VAL A 399 7.51 -1.77 -16.26
C VAL A 399 7.81 -2.65 -15.05
N ASP A 400 7.28 -3.87 -15.05
CA ASP A 400 7.46 -4.85 -13.97
C ASP A 400 8.72 -5.69 -14.17
N LEU A 401 8.89 -6.25 -15.37
CA LEU A 401 10.05 -7.09 -15.72
C LEU A 401 10.69 -6.60 -17.00
N ILE A 402 12.01 -6.70 -17.06
CA ILE A 402 12.80 -6.41 -18.25
C ILE A 402 13.69 -7.63 -18.53
N SER A 403 13.77 -8.02 -19.79
CA SER A 403 14.72 -9.00 -20.30
C SER A 403 15.27 -8.45 -21.61
N THR A 404 16.58 -8.48 -21.76
CA THR A 404 17.27 -7.87 -22.89
C THR A 404 18.12 -8.91 -23.61
N SER A 405 18.23 -8.74 -24.92
CA SER A 405 19.28 -9.32 -25.74
C SER A 405 20.06 -8.18 -26.42
N GLU A 406 20.96 -8.51 -27.34
CA GLU A 406 21.75 -7.51 -28.06
C GLU A 406 20.88 -6.53 -28.86
N VAL A 407 19.77 -7.02 -29.42
CA VAL A 407 18.88 -6.25 -30.32
C VAL A 407 17.40 -6.30 -29.93
N HIS A 408 17.03 -7.04 -28.88
CA HIS A 408 15.64 -7.09 -28.39
C HIS A 408 15.54 -6.59 -26.96
N VAL A 409 14.44 -5.90 -26.66
CA VAL A 409 13.98 -5.66 -25.29
C VAL A 409 12.57 -6.21 -25.14
N SER A 410 12.42 -7.12 -24.19
CA SER A 410 11.14 -7.67 -23.75
C SER A 410 10.80 -7.05 -22.42
N MET A 411 9.58 -6.53 -22.30
CA MET A 411 9.12 -5.81 -21.12
C MET A 411 7.74 -6.29 -20.72
N ALA A 412 7.58 -6.71 -19.47
CA ALA A 412 6.29 -7.04 -18.91
C ALA A 412 5.70 -5.79 -18.24
N ILE A 413 4.49 -5.39 -18.65
CA ILE A 413 3.80 -4.22 -18.11
C ILE A 413 2.44 -4.62 -17.54
N HIS A 414 2.01 -3.95 -16.47
CA HIS A 414 0.69 -4.17 -15.89
C HIS A 414 -0.37 -3.33 -16.58
N ALA A 415 -1.31 -3.98 -17.27
CA ALA A 415 -2.35 -3.30 -18.06
C ALA A 415 -3.34 -2.49 -17.20
N GLY A 416 -3.41 -2.73 -15.88
CA GLY A 416 -4.34 -2.06 -14.98
C GLY A 416 -3.95 -0.63 -14.57
N ASN A 417 -2.71 -0.19 -14.84
CA ASN A 417 -2.21 1.13 -14.41
C ASN A 417 -2.12 2.17 -15.54
N ALA A 418 -2.32 1.76 -16.80
CA ALA A 418 -2.31 2.70 -17.92
C ALA A 418 -3.72 3.30 -18.12
N GLU A 419 -3.83 4.63 -18.16
CA GLU A 419 -5.08 5.27 -18.60
C GLU A 419 -5.44 4.79 -20.03
N PRO A 420 -6.74 4.63 -20.35
CA PRO A 420 -7.17 4.21 -21.67
C PRO A 420 -6.54 5.10 -22.77
N GLY A 421 -5.76 4.48 -23.66
CA GLY A 421 -5.10 5.15 -24.78
C GLY A 421 -3.66 5.63 -24.55
N HIS A 422 -3.13 5.61 -23.31
CA HIS A 422 -1.69 5.87 -23.08
C HIS A 422 -0.82 4.75 -23.66
N PHE A 423 -1.28 3.51 -23.46
CA PHE A 423 -0.61 2.33 -23.99
C PHE A 423 -0.53 2.34 -25.52
N ASP A 424 -1.63 2.70 -26.20
CA ASP A 424 -1.65 2.76 -27.67
C ASP A 424 -0.73 3.85 -28.23
N LYS A 425 -0.68 5.02 -27.57
CA LYS A 425 0.24 6.10 -27.93
C LYS A 425 1.69 5.69 -27.75
N ALA A 426 2.01 5.07 -26.60
CA ALA A 426 3.35 4.58 -26.33
C ALA A 426 3.77 3.52 -27.34
N ARG A 427 2.86 2.61 -27.71
CA ARG A 427 3.09 1.62 -28.78
C ARG A 427 3.47 2.31 -30.10
N THR A 428 2.71 3.30 -30.56
CA THR A 428 3.00 4.01 -31.81
C THR A 428 4.38 4.69 -31.77
N GLU A 429 4.77 5.29 -30.65
CA GLU A 429 6.11 5.88 -30.50
C GLU A 429 7.22 4.82 -30.43
N LEU A 430 6.96 3.65 -29.82
CA LEU A 430 7.90 2.53 -29.77
C LEU A 430 8.15 1.92 -31.17
N GLU A 431 7.15 1.94 -32.05
CA GLU A 431 7.28 1.51 -33.45
C GLU A 431 8.32 2.37 -34.23
N GLU A 432 8.64 3.59 -33.76
CA GLU A 432 9.75 4.39 -34.32
C GLU A 432 11.15 3.88 -33.90
N CYS A 433 11.22 3.02 -32.89
CA CYS A 433 12.46 2.43 -32.39
C CYS A 433 12.77 1.08 -33.06
N GLY A 434 11.75 0.42 -33.58
CA GLY A 434 11.83 -0.79 -34.40
C GLY A 434 10.55 -1.60 -34.35
N ASP A 435 10.62 -2.89 -34.66
CA ASP A 435 9.43 -3.73 -34.78
C ASP A 435 8.87 -4.08 -33.39
N VAL A 436 7.60 -3.75 -33.15
CA VAL A 436 6.92 -3.97 -31.87
C VAL A 436 5.93 -5.13 -32.00
N SER A 437 6.00 -6.10 -31.09
CA SER A 437 4.97 -7.12 -30.90
C SER A 437 4.48 -7.11 -29.47
N ILE A 438 3.19 -7.37 -29.29
CA ILE A 438 2.52 -7.30 -28.00
C ILE A 438 1.78 -8.61 -27.77
N LEU A 439 2.00 -9.21 -26.60
CA LEU A 439 1.24 -10.34 -26.10
C LEU A 439 0.39 -9.88 -24.93
N HIS A 440 -0.92 -10.06 -25.05
CA HIS A 440 -1.88 -9.76 -24.00
C HIS A 440 -2.22 -11.01 -23.19
N ASP A 441 -2.99 -10.83 -22.11
CA ASP A 441 -3.49 -11.92 -21.27
C ASP A 441 -2.37 -12.83 -20.73
N MET A 442 -1.30 -12.22 -20.25
CA MET A 442 -0.18 -12.89 -19.60
C MET A 442 -0.24 -12.71 -18.08
N ALA A 443 0.55 -13.51 -17.37
CA ALA A 443 0.75 -13.42 -15.93
C ALA A 443 2.23 -13.56 -15.57
N ILE A 444 2.69 -12.78 -14.59
CA ILE A 444 4.03 -12.92 -14.01
C ILE A 444 3.93 -13.89 -12.84
N LEU A 445 4.65 -15.01 -12.93
CA LEU A 445 4.83 -15.98 -11.85
C LEU A 445 6.21 -15.76 -11.22
N SER A 446 6.24 -15.53 -9.91
CA SER A 446 7.47 -15.24 -9.19
C SER A 446 7.67 -16.20 -8.03
N LEU A 447 8.89 -16.70 -7.90
CA LEU A 447 9.36 -17.48 -6.76
C LEU A 447 10.28 -16.58 -5.92
N VAL A 448 9.89 -16.34 -4.66
CA VAL A 448 10.59 -15.41 -3.76
C VAL A 448 11.20 -16.18 -2.60
N GLY A 449 12.43 -15.84 -2.23
CA GLY A 449 13.07 -16.33 -1.01
C GLY A 449 14.34 -15.57 -0.65
N ALA A 450 14.60 -15.41 0.65
CA ALA A 450 15.85 -14.83 1.10
C ALA A 450 17.03 -15.72 0.68
N GLU A 451 18.04 -15.11 0.06
CA GLU A 451 19.25 -15.77 -0.41
C GLU A 451 18.99 -16.92 -1.43
N MET A 452 18.20 -16.70 -2.48
CA MET A 452 18.06 -17.68 -3.57
C MET A 452 19.42 -18.06 -4.16
N LYS A 453 20.41 -17.16 -4.10
CA LYS A 453 21.82 -17.42 -4.42
C LYS A 453 22.41 -18.67 -3.78
N ASN A 454 21.96 -18.99 -2.57
CA ASN A 454 22.43 -20.12 -1.78
C ASN A 454 21.59 -21.39 -2.02
N MET A 455 20.47 -21.29 -2.75
CA MET A 455 19.58 -22.39 -3.10
C MET A 455 19.93 -22.96 -4.49
N ARG A 456 21.14 -23.52 -4.62
CA ARG A 456 21.61 -24.07 -5.90
C ARG A 456 20.62 -25.09 -6.48
N GLY A 457 20.27 -24.92 -7.76
CA GLY A 457 19.35 -25.78 -8.47
C GLY A 457 17.87 -25.40 -8.35
N ILE A 458 17.50 -24.41 -7.53
CA ILE A 458 16.09 -24.01 -7.37
C ILE A 458 15.48 -23.47 -8.67
N ALA A 459 16.23 -22.67 -9.42
CA ALA A 459 15.83 -22.19 -10.75
C ALA A 459 15.54 -23.36 -11.70
N GLY A 460 16.47 -24.33 -11.77
CA GLY A 460 16.32 -25.53 -12.59
C GLY A 460 15.07 -26.32 -12.20
N ARG A 461 14.84 -26.54 -10.90
CA ARG A 461 13.64 -27.23 -10.40
C ARG A 461 12.35 -26.48 -10.75
N MET A 462 12.31 -25.16 -10.58
CA MET A 462 11.16 -24.35 -10.95
C MET A 462 10.81 -24.54 -12.42
N PHE A 463 11.76 -24.34 -13.33
CA PHE A 463 11.50 -24.44 -14.77
C PHE A 463 11.26 -25.87 -15.26
N SER A 464 11.96 -26.87 -14.69
CA SER A 464 11.68 -28.29 -14.97
C SER A 464 10.25 -28.65 -14.57
N THR A 465 9.80 -28.24 -13.38
CA THR A 465 8.44 -28.51 -12.91
C THR A 465 7.40 -27.86 -13.83
N LEU A 466 7.61 -26.60 -14.24
CA LEU A 466 6.71 -25.95 -15.19
C LEU A 466 6.68 -26.66 -16.56
N GLY A 467 7.84 -27.08 -17.07
CA GLY A 467 7.96 -27.82 -18.33
C GLY A 467 7.31 -29.20 -18.30
N GLU A 468 7.49 -29.96 -17.21
CA GLU A 468 6.86 -31.28 -16.99
C GLU A 468 5.32 -31.19 -17.00
N HIS A 469 4.78 -30.06 -16.55
CA HIS A 469 3.35 -29.77 -16.55
C HIS A 469 2.87 -29.03 -17.81
N GLN A 470 3.71 -28.96 -18.86
CA GLN A 470 3.39 -28.35 -20.15
C GLN A 470 2.93 -26.89 -20.03
N ILE A 471 3.62 -26.11 -19.18
CA ILE A 471 3.41 -24.67 -19.05
C ILE A 471 4.53 -23.98 -19.83
N ASN A 472 4.16 -23.26 -20.89
CA ASN A 472 5.12 -22.55 -21.72
C ASN A 472 5.58 -21.25 -21.03
N LEU A 473 6.86 -20.92 -21.17
CA LEU A 473 7.46 -19.70 -20.63
C LEU A 473 7.70 -18.71 -21.76
N GLU A 474 7.15 -17.51 -21.65
CA GLU A 474 7.35 -16.44 -22.64
C GLU A 474 8.62 -15.63 -22.33
N MET A 475 8.85 -15.37 -21.05
CA MET A 475 9.94 -14.51 -20.60
C MET A 475 10.46 -15.02 -19.26
N ILE A 476 11.77 -14.91 -19.04
CA ILE A 476 12.42 -15.21 -17.76
C ILE A 476 13.21 -13.97 -17.34
N SER A 477 13.14 -13.63 -16.05
CA SER A 477 13.92 -12.55 -15.45
C SER A 477 14.42 -12.99 -14.08
N GLN A 478 15.72 -12.81 -13.85
CA GLN A 478 16.37 -13.03 -12.57
C GLN A 478 17.31 -11.85 -12.31
N GLY A 479 17.04 -11.09 -11.26
CA GLY A 479 17.84 -9.94 -10.87
C GLY A 479 19.12 -10.30 -10.11
N ALA A 480 20.03 -9.34 -10.01
CA ALA A 480 21.29 -9.47 -9.27
C ALA A 480 21.13 -9.61 -7.75
N SER A 481 19.97 -9.21 -7.20
CA SER A 481 19.64 -9.42 -5.79
C SER A 481 19.43 -10.90 -5.46
N GLU A 482 19.14 -11.76 -6.46
CA GLU A 482 18.87 -13.19 -6.30
C GLU A 482 17.92 -13.48 -5.11
N ILE A 483 16.88 -12.64 -4.95
CA ILE A 483 15.78 -12.82 -4.00
C ILE A 483 14.52 -13.33 -4.71
N ASN A 484 14.35 -12.94 -5.99
CA ASN A 484 13.27 -13.40 -6.84
C ASN A 484 13.78 -14.09 -8.10
N ILE A 485 13.02 -15.06 -8.57
CA ILE A 485 13.08 -15.59 -9.93
C ILE A 485 11.68 -15.45 -10.51
N SER A 486 11.56 -14.74 -11.62
CA SER A 486 10.26 -14.45 -12.23
C SER A 486 10.20 -14.94 -13.67
N CYS A 487 9.05 -15.43 -14.09
CA CYS A 487 8.79 -15.76 -15.48
C CYS A 487 7.38 -15.32 -15.88
N VAL A 488 7.20 -15.01 -17.17
CA VAL A 488 5.90 -14.68 -17.74
C VAL A 488 5.33 -15.91 -18.42
N ILE A 489 4.07 -16.21 -18.11
CA ILE A 489 3.30 -17.35 -18.63
C ILE A 489 1.93 -16.87 -19.13
N ASP A 490 1.25 -17.69 -19.90
CA ASP A 490 -0.14 -17.43 -20.32
C ASP A 490 -1.05 -17.35 -19.09
N ALA A 491 -1.94 -16.35 -19.03
CA ALA A 491 -2.82 -16.16 -17.87
C ALA A 491 -3.76 -17.36 -17.63
N ARG A 492 -4.05 -18.17 -18.66
CA ARG A 492 -4.85 -19.40 -18.51
C ARG A 492 -4.14 -20.44 -17.65
N ASP A 493 -2.81 -20.43 -17.64
CA ASP A 493 -1.98 -21.35 -16.86
C ASP A 493 -1.62 -20.84 -15.47
N ALA A 494 -1.95 -19.58 -15.16
CA ALA A 494 -1.58 -18.89 -13.93
C ALA A 494 -1.86 -19.72 -12.66
N THR A 495 -3.11 -20.13 -12.47
CA THR A 495 -3.53 -20.86 -11.27
C THR A 495 -2.93 -22.27 -11.22
N ARG A 496 -2.79 -22.92 -12.38
CA ARG A 496 -2.18 -24.26 -12.51
C ARG A 496 -0.71 -24.21 -12.14
N ALA A 497 0.03 -23.26 -12.69
CA ALA A 497 1.46 -23.06 -12.46
C ALA A 497 1.75 -22.80 -10.98
N MET A 498 0.98 -21.91 -10.34
CA MET A 498 1.17 -21.62 -8.92
C MET A 498 0.89 -22.83 -8.03
N ASN A 499 -0.18 -23.59 -8.29
CA ASN A 499 -0.49 -24.81 -7.54
C ASN A 499 0.60 -25.88 -7.69
N VAL A 500 1.06 -26.11 -8.92
CA VAL A 500 2.12 -27.09 -9.22
C VAL A 500 3.43 -26.70 -8.54
N LEU A 501 3.86 -25.44 -8.67
CA LEU A 501 5.09 -24.97 -7.99
C LEU A 501 4.97 -25.05 -6.47
N HIS A 502 3.84 -24.60 -5.91
CA HIS A 502 3.62 -24.68 -4.47
C HIS A 502 3.70 -26.13 -3.98
N THR A 503 3.05 -27.03 -4.71
CA THR A 503 3.04 -28.46 -4.40
C THR A 503 4.46 -29.05 -4.42
N HIS A 504 5.17 -28.92 -5.53
CA HIS A 504 6.49 -29.55 -5.71
C HIS A 504 7.61 -28.90 -4.89
N LEU A 505 7.53 -27.60 -4.61
CA LEU A 505 8.59 -26.87 -3.91
C LEU A 505 8.32 -26.66 -2.41
N PHE A 506 7.07 -26.81 -1.94
CA PHE A 506 6.71 -26.52 -0.54
C PHE A 506 6.11 -27.72 0.22
N THR A 507 5.49 -28.68 -0.46
CA THR A 507 4.89 -29.86 0.21
C THR A 507 5.70 -31.14 0.07
N PHE A 508 6.39 -31.37 -1.05
CA PHE A 508 7.09 -32.64 -1.31
C PHE A 508 8.61 -32.64 -1.04
N LEU A 509 9.13 -31.72 -0.23
CA LEU A 509 10.57 -31.66 0.14
C LEU A 509 10.89 -32.34 1.48
N ASP A 510 10.10 -33.33 1.89
CA ASP A 510 10.35 -34.13 3.09
C ASP A 510 11.04 -35.47 2.76
#